data_AF-A0A5B7UE30-F1
#
_entry.id   AF-A0A5B7UE30-F1
#
_cell.length_a   1.000
_cell.length_b   1.000
_cell.length_c   1.000
_cell.angle_alpha   90.00
_cell.angle_beta   90.00
_cell.angle_gamma   90.00
#
_symmetry.space_group_name_H-M   'P 1'
#
loop_
_entity.id
_entity.type
_entity.pdbx_description
1 polymer ?
#
loop_
_entity_poly.entity_id
_entity_poly.type
_entity_poly.pdbx_seq_one_letter_code
_entity_poly.pdbx_strand_id
1 'polypeptide(L)'
;MNIAQQIIQSLQKSGKVELSGLGVLKLKRNHAQVDDVTETILPPKQEIIFEPNRSLEVENDFSSLARTCLAEMVMKGEYTVEGLGKWINDAGKIVFEAEENLFAHHFFGLEAISFPKISPVEEVKQEVEEKLVEEQLPQSSGKSIAWMFLIILPVLGLVYLAFTQRELLFGKKSFEKVTVKTSTHRIQNVAPKEVKVLPSDSIKKDSLINKTPQEK
;
A
#
# COMPACT_ATOMS: atom_id res chain seq x y z
N MET A 1 3.74 -47.14 14.73
CA MET A 1 3.13 -45.80 14.63
C MET A 1 4.27 -44.79 14.55
N ASN A 2 4.31 -43.91 13.55
CA ASN A 2 5.42 -42.96 13.40
C ASN A 2 5.33 -41.88 14.50
N ILE A 3 6.36 -41.76 15.34
CA ILE A 3 6.35 -40.85 16.49
C ILE A 3 6.57 -39.38 16.08
N ALA A 4 7.31 -39.14 15.00
CA ALA A 4 7.49 -37.80 14.43
C ALA A 4 6.13 -37.20 14.04
N GLN A 5 5.32 -37.99 13.33
CA GLN A 5 3.98 -37.56 12.91
C GLN A 5 3.06 -37.24 14.10
N GLN A 6 3.14 -38.00 15.19
CA GLN A 6 2.35 -37.75 16.40
C GLN A 6 2.79 -36.47 17.12
N ILE A 7 4.10 -36.19 17.16
CA ILE A 7 4.64 -34.95 17.72
C ILE A 7 4.18 -33.77 16.86
N ILE A 8 4.28 -33.87 15.53
CA ILE A 8 3.84 -32.82 14.60
C ILE A 8 2.33 -32.55 14.75
N GLN A 9 1.51 -33.60 14.80
CA GLN A 9 0.07 -33.46 14.97
C GLN A 9 -0.27 -32.81 16.32
N SER A 10 0.43 -33.21 17.39
CA SER A 10 0.28 -32.57 18.70
C SER A 10 0.67 -31.10 18.66
N LEU A 11 1.82 -30.76 18.06
CA LEU A 11 2.27 -29.37 17.88
C LEU A 11 1.27 -28.53 17.07
N GLN A 12 0.64 -29.08 16.04
CA GLN A 12 -0.38 -28.38 15.27
C GLN A 12 -1.65 -28.09 16.09
N LYS A 13 -2.05 -29.02 16.96
CA LYS A 13 -3.26 -28.90 17.80
C LYS A 13 -3.05 -27.97 19.00
N SER A 14 -1.99 -28.18 19.78
CA SER A 14 -1.76 -27.48 21.04
C SER A 14 -0.77 -26.31 20.93
N GLY A 15 0.02 -26.26 19.86
CA GLY A 15 1.13 -25.31 19.71
C GLY A 15 2.38 -25.64 20.54
N LYS A 16 2.33 -26.64 21.42
CA LYS A 16 3.45 -27.05 22.28
C LYS A 16 3.42 -28.54 22.63
N VAL A 17 4.59 -29.15 22.74
CA VAL A 17 4.78 -30.53 23.19
C VAL A 17 5.85 -30.56 24.27
N GLU A 18 5.50 -31.16 25.40
CA GLU A 18 6.37 -31.25 26.58
C GLU A 18 7.06 -32.61 26.60
N LEU A 19 8.39 -32.60 26.52
CA LEU A 19 9.27 -33.76 26.54
C LEU A 19 9.93 -33.85 27.92
N SER A 20 9.49 -34.83 28.70
CA SER A 20 9.94 -35.06 30.09
C SER A 20 11.47 -35.14 30.20
N GLY A 21 12.07 -34.36 31.09
CA GLY A 21 13.51 -34.30 31.33
C GLY A 21 14.35 -33.68 30.20
N LEU A 22 13.74 -33.33 29.07
CA LEU A 22 14.41 -32.78 27.90
C LEU A 22 14.06 -31.31 27.72
N GLY A 23 12.77 -30.99 27.59
CA GLY A 23 12.30 -29.61 27.40
C GLY A 23 10.96 -29.51 26.69
N VAL A 24 10.68 -28.35 26.11
CA VAL A 24 9.42 -28.07 25.42
C VAL A 24 9.69 -27.73 23.96
N LEU A 25 9.03 -28.44 23.06
CA LEU A 25 8.91 -28.06 21.66
C LEU A 25 7.74 -27.09 21.52
N LYS A 26 7.94 -25.95 20.86
CA LYS A 26 6.91 -24.97 20.58
C LYS A 26 6.84 -24.70 19.08
N LEU A 27 5.63 -24.50 18.58
CA LEU A 27 5.41 -24.08 17.21
C LEU A 27 5.39 -22.55 17.14
N LYS A 28 6.45 -21.96 16.59
CA LYS A 28 6.50 -20.51 16.32
C LYS A 28 5.95 -20.25 14.93
N ARG A 29 5.03 -19.28 14.85
CA ARG A 29 4.51 -18.76 13.58
C ARG A 29 5.20 -17.44 13.29
N ASN A 30 5.93 -17.38 12.18
CA ASN A 30 6.51 -16.16 11.65
C ASN A 30 5.54 -15.62 10.58
N HIS A 31 5.27 -14.32 10.64
CA HIS A 31 4.49 -13.64 9.61
C HIS A 31 5.33 -13.46 8.34
N ALA A 32 4.68 -13.06 7.24
CA ALA A 32 5.39 -12.67 6.04
C ALA A 32 6.38 -11.54 6.38
N GLN A 33 7.60 -11.64 5.86
CA GLN A 33 8.66 -10.67 6.10
C GLN A 33 9.21 -10.21 4.76
N VAL A 34 9.51 -8.91 4.68
CA VAL A 34 10.24 -8.34 3.54
C VAL A 34 11.71 -8.56 3.82
N ASP A 35 12.39 -9.23 2.90
CA ASP A 35 13.85 -9.30 2.89
C ASP A 35 14.38 -8.19 1.99
N ASP A 36 14.92 -7.14 2.61
CA ASP A 36 15.48 -5.98 1.93
C ASP A 36 16.72 -6.32 1.08
N VAL A 37 17.40 -7.44 1.37
CA VAL A 37 18.60 -7.86 0.65
C VAL A 37 18.24 -8.55 -0.66
N THR A 38 17.26 -9.44 -0.62
CA THR A 38 16.79 -10.17 -1.80
C THR A 38 15.65 -9.47 -2.54
N GLU A 39 15.14 -8.36 -1.98
CA GLU A 39 13.96 -7.62 -2.47
C GLU A 39 12.74 -8.55 -2.63
N THR A 40 12.61 -9.53 -1.73
CA THR A 40 11.54 -10.52 -1.76
C THR A 40 10.64 -10.43 -0.53
N ILE A 41 9.35 -10.67 -0.72
CA ILE A 41 8.44 -10.96 0.39
C ILE A 41 8.48 -12.46 0.63
N LEU A 42 9.06 -12.85 1.76
CA LEU A 42 9.02 -14.21 2.26
C LEU A 42 7.60 -14.52 2.72
N PRO A 43 7.05 -15.68 2.34
CA PRO A 43 5.75 -16.09 2.84
C PRO A 43 5.80 -16.27 4.36
N PRO A 44 4.65 -16.28 5.04
CA PRO A 44 4.60 -16.69 6.43
C PRO A 44 5.25 -18.07 6.58
N LYS A 45 5.84 -18.36 7.75
CA LYS A 45 6.52 -19.64 8.00
C LYS A 45 6.19 -20.18 9.38
N GLN A 46 6.19 -21.50 9.53
CA GLN A 46 6.05 -22.19 10.80
C GLN A 46 7.34 -22.93 11.11
N GLU A 47 7.85 -22.75 12.32
CA GLU A 47 9.12 -23.31 12.77
C GLU A 47 8.95 -23.93 14.16
N ILE A 48 9.67 -25.02 14.40
CA ILE A 48 9.69 -25.66 15.71
C ILE A 48 10.87 -25.09 16.48
N ILE A 49 10.59 -24.53 17.65
CA ILE A 49 11.61 -24.06 18.59
C ILE A 49 11.65 -25.01 19.76
N PHE A 50 12.86 -25.40 20.15
CA PHE A 50 13.08 -26.19 21.34
C PHE A 50 13.60 -25.31 22.48
N GLU A 51 12.92 -25.37 23.61
CA GLU A 51 13.36 -24.73 24.85
C GLU A 51 13.79 -25.84 25.84
N PRO A 52 15.09 -25.97 26.12
CA PRO A 52 15.57 -26.99 27.04
C PRO A 52 15.06 -26.72 28.45
N ASN A 53 14.48 -27.73 29.09
CA ASN A 53 14.04 -27.67 30.48
C ASN A 53 14.23 -29.05 31.13
N ARG A 54 15.36 -29.22 31.82
CA ARG A 54 15.74 -30.48 32.47
C ARG A 54 14.93 -30.80 33.72
N SER A 55 14.31 -29.80 34.33
CA SER A 55 13.48 -29.96 35.53
C SER A 55 12.03 -30.31 35.22
N LEU A 56 11.69 -30.42 33.93
CA LEU A 56 10.33 -30.69 33.49
C LEU A 56 10.01 -32.18 33.66
N GLU A 57 9.22 -32.52 34.68
CA GLU A 57 8.71 -33.87 34.90
C GLU A 57 7.23 -33.91 34.52
N VAL A 58 6.95 -34.36 33.29
CA VAL A 58 5.57 -34.56 32.81
C VAL A 58 5.47 -35.97 32.23
N GLU A 59 4.44 -36.71 32.65
CA GLU A 59 4.14 -38.03 32.11
C GLU A 59 3.18 -37.87 30.94
N ASN A 60 3.73 -38.03 29.72
CA ASN A 60 3.02 -37.97 28.46
C ASN A 60 3.42 -39.17 27.59
N ASP A 61 2.69 -39.37 26.49
CA ASP A 61 2.97 -40.41 25.48
C ASP A 61 4.39 -40.32 24.88
N PHE A 62 5.02 -39.13 24.95
CA PHE A 62 6.37 -38.87 24.43
C PHE A 62 7.50 -39.02 25.47
N SER A 63 7.18 -39.37 26.71
CA SER A 63 8.16 -39.53 27.79
C SER A 63 9.20 -40.63 27.49
N SER A 64 8.76 -41.71 26.85
CA SER A 64 9.64 -42.80 26.39
C SER A 64 10.66 -42.32 25.37
N LEU A 65 10.23 -41.52 24.39
CA LEU A 65 11.11 -40.90 23.40
C LEU A 65 12.12 -39.97 24.06
N ALA A 66 11.69 -39.15 25.02
CA ALA A 66 12.59 -38.23 25.70
C ALA A 66 13.70 -38.98 26.45
N ARG A 67 13.39 -40.10 27.11
CA ARG A 67 14.38 -40.96 27.77
C ARG A 67 15.37 -41.57 26.78
N THR A 68 14.88 -42.10 25.65
CA THR A 68 15.73 -42.66 24.60
C THR A 68 16.64 -41.60 23.98
N CYS A 69 16.10 -40.41 23.70
CA CYS A 69 16.83 -39.27 23.18
C CYS A 69 17.97 -38.86 24.14
N LEU A 70 17.67 -38.73 25.44
CA LEU A 70 18.69 -38.41 26.45
C LEU A 70 19.79 -39.47 26.51
N ALA A 71 19.44 -40.77 26.48
CA ALA A 71 20.41 -41.85 26.52
C ALA A 71 21.32 -41.86 25.28
N GLU A 72 20.76 -41.70 24.08
CA GLU A 72 21.52 -41.66 22.83
C GLU A 72 22.40 -40.41 22.74
N MET A 73 21.91 -39.24 23.16
CA MET A 73 22.73 -38.02 23.19
C MET A 73 23.91 -38.12 24.17
N VAL A 74 23.79 -38.88 25.26
CA VAL A 74 24.93 -39.13 26.17
C VAL A 74 25.95 -40.07 25.53
N MET A 75 25.50 -41.05 24.75
CA MET A 75 26.39 -42.03 24.12
C MET A 75 27.06 -41.51 22.84
N LYS A 76 26.32 -40.83 21.98
CA LYS A 76 26.76 -40.42 20.63
C LYS A 76 26.90 -38.91 20.45
N GLY A 77 26.33 -38.10 21.35
CA GLY A 77 26.30 -36.64 21.23
C GLY A 77 25.13 -36.10 20.40
N GLU A 78 24.45 -36.94 19.63
CA GLU A 78 23.31 -36.56 18.79
C GLU A 78 22.22 -37.64 18.77
N TYR A 79 20.98 -37.23 18.49
CA TYR A 79 19.85 -38.12 18.28
C TYR A 79 18.94 -37.59 17.18
N THR A 80 18.73 -38.38 16.14
CA THR A 80 17.93 -38.00 14.97
C THR A 80 16.62 -38.79 14.94
N VAL A 81 15.52 -38.08 14.73
CA VAL A 81 14.19 -38.64 14.48
C VAL A 81 13.78 -38.27 13.07
N GLU A 82 13.66 -39.29 12.21
CA GLU A 82 13.24 -39.14 10.82
C GLU A 82 11.85 -38.47 10.73
N GLY A 83 11.74 -37.43 9.90
CA GLY A 83 10.53 -36.66 9.73
C GLY A 83 10.26 -35.65 10.85
N LEU A 84 11.22 -35.37 11.73
CA LEU A 84 11.09 -34.35 12.78
C LEU A 84 12.35 -33.49 12.90
N GLY A 85 13.53 -34.11 12.99
CA GLY A 85 14.79 -33.39 13.15
C GLY A 85 15.78 -34.09 14.07
N LYS A 86 16.84 -33.37 14.45
CA LYS A 86 17.94 -33.87 15.26
C LYS A 86 18.14 -33.03 16.52
N TRP A 87 18.40 -33.70 17.64
CA TRP A 87 18.91 -33.08 18.86
C TRP A 87 20.42 -33.26 18.92
N ILE A 88 21.12 -32.17 19.17
CA ILE A 88 22.58 -32.12 19.25
C ILE A 88 22.95 -31.61 20.64
N ASN A 89 23.90 -32.29 21.28
CA ASN A 89 24.50 -31.83 22.53
C ASN A 89 25.79 -31.06 22.22
N ASP A 90 25.69 -29.74 22.16
CA ASP A 90 26.84 -28.84 21.97
C ASP A 90 27.37 -28.39 23.34
N ALA A 91 28.46 -29.00 23.79
CA ALA A 91 29.16 -28.67 25.05
C ALA A 91 28.23 -28.60 26.29
N GLY A 92 27.19 -29.45 26.36
CA GLY A 92 26.22 -29.48 27.46
C GLY A 92 24.95 -28.65 27.21
N LYS A 93 24.86 -27.95 26.08
CA LYS A 93 23.63 -27.27 25.62
C LYS A 93 22.94 -28.14 24.58
N ILE A 94 21.66 -28.44 24.82
CA ILE A 94 20.85 -29.22 23.89
C ILE A 94 20.23 -28.26 22.89
N VAL A 95 20.56 -28.44 21.62
CA VAL A 95 19.99 -27.70 20.49
C VAL A 95 19.17 -28.67 19.65
N PHE A 96 18.02 -28.21 19.16
CA PHE A 96 17.20 -28.96 18.23
C PHE A 96 17.24 -28.28 16.86
N GLU A 97 17.54 -29.07 15.83
CA GLU A 97 17.52 -28.65 14.44
C GLU A 97 16.40 -29.42 13.74
N ALA A 98 15.35 -28.70 13.38
CA ALA A 98 14.20 -29.27 12.69
C ALA A 98 14.59 -29.68 11.25
N GLU A 99 13.99 -30.77 10.76
CA GLU A 99 14.16 -31.16 9.36
C GLU A 99 13.54 -30.10 8.42
N GLU A 100 14.13 -29.92 7.24
CA GLU A 100 13.60 -28.98 6.27
C GLU A 100 12.23 -29.45 5.76
N ASN A 101 11.34 -28.50 5.47
CA ASN A 101 10.01 -28.72 4.87
C ASN A 101 8.90 -29.38 5.72
N LEU A 102 9.04 -29.49 7.06
CA LEU A 102 7.96 -30.02 7.92
C LEU A 102 6.59 -29.35 7.75
N PHE A 103 6.58 -28.04 7.47
CA PHE A 103 5.38 -27.23 7.29
C PHE A 103 5.31 -26.51 5.94
N ALA A 104 6.13 -26.91 4.95
CA ALA A 104 6.25 -26.18 3.67
C ALA A 104 4.91 -26.01 2.93
N HIS A 105 3.99 -26.97 3.08
CA HIS A 105 2.70 -26.95 2.40
C HIS A 105 1.61 -26.12 3.11
N HIS A 106 1.89 -25.52 4.26
CA HIS A 106 0.87 -24.88 5.11
C HIS A 106 0.54 -23.42 4.72
N PHE A 107 1.19 -22.85 3.69
CA PHE A 107 1.02 -21.43 3.33
C PHE A 107 0.03 -21.17 2.21
N PHE A 108 -0.96 -22.04 2.03
CA PHE A 108 -2.08 -21.83 1.08
C PHE A 108 -1.64 -21.55 -0.37
N GLY A 109 -0.45 -22.01 -0.77
CA GLY A 109 0.10 -21.77 -2.12
C GLY A 109 0.74 -20.38 -2.32
N LEU A 110 1.09 -19.67 -1.24
CA LEU A 110 1.81 -18.40 -1.34
C LEU A 110 3.30 -18.64 -1.57
N GLU A 111 3.77 -18.27 -2.77
CA GLU A 111 5.19 -18.28 -3.14
C GLU A 111 5.87 -16.96 -2.76
N ALA A 112 7.20 -16.96 -2.70
CA ALA A 112 7.97 -15.74 -2.48
C ALA A 112 7.77 -14.78 -3.66
N ILE A 113 7.48 -13.52 -3.37
CA ILE A 113 7.22 -12.50 -4.41
C ILE A 113 8.40 -11.54 -4.45
N SER A 114 9.12 -11.51 -5.56
CA SER A 114 10.17 -10.51 -5.82
C SER A 114 9.54 -9.22 -6.36
N PHE A 115 9.90 -8.08 -5.79
CA PHE A 115 9.46 -6.79 -6.31
C PHE A 115 10.67 -6.01 -6.80
N PRO A 116 10.68 -5.53 -8.06
CA PRO A 116 11.70 -4.61 -8.49
C PRO A 116 11.53 -3.29 -7.72
N LYS A 117 12.63 -2.81 -7.13
CA LYS A 117 12.68 -1.54 -6.41
C LYS A 117 12.07 -0.41 -7.24
N ILE A 118 10.91 0.08 -6.79
CA ILE A 118 10.33 1.31 -7.29
C ILE A 118 11.22 2.42 -6.73
N SER A 119 11.96 3.10 -7.59
CA SER A 119 12.72 4.30 -7.20
C SER A 119 11.78 5.23 -6.43
N PRO A 120 12.21 5.82 -5.30
CA PRO A 120 11.38 6.78 -4.60
C PRO A 120 11.00 7.86 -5.61
N VAL A 121 9.69 7.98 -5.86
CA VAL A 121 9.15 9.17 -6.50
C VAL A 121 9.52 10.28 -5.55
N GLU A 122 10.42 11.17 -5.99
CA GLU A 122 10.72 12.41 -5.28
C GLU A 122 9.38 13.00 -4.85
N GLU A 123 9.21 13.23 -3.55
CA GLU A 123 8.01 13.86 -3.02
C GLU A 123 7.84 15.21 -3.71
N VAL A 124 7.03 15.25 -4.77
CA VAL A 124 6.56 16.49 -5.37
C VAL A 124 5.66 17.10 -4.31
N LYS A 125 6.25 17.97 -3.49
CA LYS A 125 5.51 18.92 -2.67
C LYS A 125 4.58 19.67 -3.61
N GLN A 126 3.30 19.30 -3.59
CA GLN A 126 2.25 20.08 -4.21
C GLN A 126 2.07 21.34 -3.35
N GLU A 127 2.94 22.32 -3.55
CA GLU A 127 2.56 23.71 -3.34
C GLU A 127 1.61 24.08 -4.46
N VAL A 128 0.38 24.40 -4.06
CA VAL A 128 -0.64 25.00 -4.91
C VAL A 128 -0.10 26.34 -5.38
N GLU A 129 0.46 26.39 -6.57
CA GLU A 129 0.69 27.64 -7.29
C GLU A 129 0.05 27.53 -8.67
N GLU A 130 -1.05 28.28 -8.83
CA GLU A 130 -1.66 28.57 -10.12
C GLU A 130 -0.61 29.20 -11.06
N LYS A 131 -0.03 28.41 -11.96
CA LYS A 131 0.64 28.96 -13.15
C LYS A 131 0.26 28.15 -14.37
N LEU A 132 -0.64 28.79 -15.12
CA LEU A 132 -0.70 28.91 -16.58
C LEU A 132 -0.29 27.70 -17.40
N VAL A 133 -1.28 27.19 -18.12
CA VAL A 133 -1.19 26.47 -19.39
C VAL A 133 0.12 26.76 -20.12
N GLU A 134 1.07 25.85 -20.02
CA GLU A 134 2.20 25.77 -20.91
C GLU A 134 2.17 24.36 -21.52
N GLU A 135 2.00 24.32 -22.84
CA GLU A 135 1.91 23.09 -23.64
C GLU A 135 3.20 22.27 -23.46
N GLN A 136 3.13 21.26 -22.59
CA GLN A 136 4.20 20.29 -22.43
C GLN A 136 4.16 19.31 -23.62
N LEU A 137 5.04 19.54 -24.60
CA LEU A 137 5.42 18.54 -25.58
C LEU A 137 6.04 17.31 -24.86
N PRO A 138 5.64 16.08 -25.18
CA PRO A 138 6.11 14.90 -24.47
C PRO A 138 7.57 14.61 -24.81
N GLN A 139 8.48 15.03 -23.93
CA GLN A 139 9.87 14.65 -23.97
C GLN A 139 10.05 13.29 -23.27
N SER A 140 9.72 12.21 -23.98
CA SER A 140 10.17 10.86 -23.61
C SER A 140 10.96 10.20 -24.75
N SER A 141 12.21 9.86 -24.39
CA SER A 141 13.14 8.87 -24.95
C SER A 141 13.04 8.48 -26.43
N GLY A 142 14.03 8.91 -27.21
CA GLY A 142 14.66 8.16 -28.32
C GLY A 142 13.90 7.97 -29.64
N LYS A 143 12.58 8.17 -29.71
CA LYS A 143 11.78 7.97 -30.94
C LYS A 143 10.78 9.09 -31.26
N SER A 144 10.92 10.26 -30.62
CA SER A 144 9.92 11.34 -30.67
C SER A 144 10.13 12.40 -31.77
N ILE A 145 11.22 12.34 -32.55
CA ILE A 145 11.47 13.35 -33.60
C ILE A 145 10.49 13.25 -34.78
N ALA A 146 10.03 12.02 -35.12
CA ALA A 146 9.13 11.80 -36.26
C ALA A 146 7.72 12.37 -36.01
N TRP A 147 7.26 12.36 -34.76
CA TRP A 147 5.98 12.96 -34.37
C TRP A 147 6.00 14.49 -34.47
N MET A 148 7.16 15.11 -34.26
CA MET A 148 7.31 16.56 -34.37
C MET A 148 7.07 17.05 -35.80
N PHE A 149 7.52 16.31 -36.83
CA PHE A 149 7.24 16.65 -38.23
C PHE A 149 5.75 16.55 -38.58
N LEU A 150 5.03 15.60 -37.98
CA LEU A 150 3.60 15.40 -38.21
C LEU A 150 2.78 16.60 -37.70
N ILE A 151 3.25 17.29 -36.66
CA ILE A 151 2.61 18.49 -36.11
C ILE A 151 3.12 19.78 -36.77
N ILE A 152 4.42 19.89 -37.04
CA ILE A 152 5.02 21.10 -37.61
C ILE A 152 4.51 21.37 -39.03
N LEU A 153 4.39 20.34 -39.87
CA LEU A 153 4.00 20.50 -41.27
C LEU A 153 2.60 21.16 -41.45
N PRO A 154 1.53 20.70 -40.76
CA PRO A 154 0.22 21.36 -40.86
C PRO A 154 0.21 22.76 -40.24
N VAL A 155 0.91 22.97 -39.13
CA VAL A 155 1.00 24.29 -38.49
C VAL A 155 1.67 25.31 -39.42
N LEU A 156 2.76 24.91 -40.09
CA LEU A 156 3.45 25.78 -41.04
C LEU A 156 2.58 26.10 -42.27
N GLY A 157 1.79 25.13 -42.74
CA GLY A 157 0.80 25.34 -43.79
C GLY A 157 -0.29 26.35 -43.40
N LEU A 158 -0.82 26.25 -42.17
CA LEU A 158 -1.79 27.21 -41.64
C LEU A 158 -1.20 28.62 -41.51
N VAL A 159 0.04 28.75 -41.04
CA VAL A 159 0.73 30.06 -40.96
C VAL A 159 0.92 30.66 -42.36
N TYR A 160 1.35 29.87 -43.33
CA TYR A 160 1.52 30.32 -44.71
C TYR A 160 0.19 30.78 -45.34
N LEU A 161 -0.88 30.03 -45.11
CA LEU A 161 -2.23 30.38 -45.58
C LEU A 161 -2.76 31.62 -44.86
N ALA A 162 -2.51 31.77 -43.57
CA ALA A 162 -2.84 32.97 -42.80
C ALA A 162 -2.02 34.21 -43.20
N PHE A 163 -0.90 34.06 -43.93
CA PHE A 163 -0.19 35.21 -44.51
C PHE A 163 -0.70 35.54 -45.92
N THR A 164 -0.88 34.51 -46.75
CA THR A 164 -1.25 34.67 -48.17
C THR A 164 -2.75 34.89 -48.40
N GLN A 165 -3.60 34.28 -47.59
CA GLN A 165 -5.06 34.23 -47.77
C GLN A 165 -5.80 34.61 -46.48
N ARG A 166 -5.41 35.73 -45.85
CA ARG A 166 -6.07 36.27 -44.65
C ARG A 166 -7.58 36.41 -44.81
N GLU A 167 -8.04 36.78 -45.99
CA GLU A 167 -9.46 37.03 -46.24
C GLU A 167 -10.32 35.77 -46.30
N LEU A 168 -9.73 34.61 -46.65
CA LEU A 168 -10.42 33.31 -46.63
C LEU A 168 -10.62 32.78 -45.21
N LEU A 169 -9.65 33.02 -44.32
CA LEU A 169 -9.68 32.52 -42.94
C LEU A 169 -10.42 33.45 -41.97
N PHE A 170 -10.27 34.78 -42.11
CA PHE A 170 -10.81 35.75 -41.17
C PHE A 170 -11.99 36.56 -41.70
N GLY A 171 -12.34 36.38 -42.97
CA GLY A 171 -13.35 37.20 -43.64
C GLY A 171 -12.94 38.67 -43.75
N LYS A 172 -13.79 39.47 -44.39
CA LYS A 172 -13.56 40.91 -44.53
C LYS A 172 -13.77 41.60 -43.17
N LYS A 173 -12.91 42.57 -42.83
CA LYS A 173 -13.00 43.35 -41.59
C LYS A 173 -14.30 44.17 -41.60
N SER A 174 -15.26 43.83 -40.73
CA SER A 174 -16.59 44.45 -40.73
C SER A 174 -16.77 45.67 -39.83
N PHE A 175 -15.74 46.21 -39.17
CA PHE A 175 -15.92 47.36 -38.27
C PHE A 175 -14.84 48.43 -38.44
N GLU A 176 -15.28 49.57 -38.97
CA GLU A 176 -14.53 50.81 -39.00
C GLU A 176 -14.45 51.41 -37.58
N LYS A 177 -13.26 51.90 -37.23
CA LYS A 177 -12.82 52.25 -35.88
C LYS A 177 -13.71 53.35 -35.28
N VAL A 178 -14.68 52.98 -34.44
CA VAL A 178 -15.52 53.94 -33.71
C VAL A 178 -14.65 54.68 -32.68
N THR A 179 -14.33 55.93 -32.98
CA THR A 179 -13.62 56.84 -32.07
C THR A 179 -14.64 57.52 -31.17
N VAL A 180 -14.87 56.97 -29.98
CA VAL A 180 -15.77 57.58 -29.00
C VAL A 180 -15.04 58.74 -28.32
N LYS A 181 -15.40 59.98 -28.68
CA LYS A 181 -14.98 61.19 -27.96
C LYS A 181 -15.68 61.22 -26.60
N THR A 182 -14.95 60.97 -25.52
CA THR A 182 -15.47 61.15 -24.15
C THR A 182 -15.25 62.60 -23.72
N SER A 183 -16.29 63.41 -23.76
CA SER A 183 -16.29 64.74 -23.14
C SER A 183 -17.70 65.07 -22.67
N THR A 184 -18.01 64.75 -21.41
CA THR A 184 -19.17 65.36 -20.74
C THR A 184 -18.89 65.59 -19.26
N HIS A 185 -19.32 66.78 -18.83
CA HIS A 185 -18.96 67.55 -17.66
C HIS A 185 -19.27 66.91 -16.29
N ARG A 186 -18.41 67.19 -15.32
CA ARG A 186 -18.54 66.90 -13.88
C ARG A 186 -19.66 67.75 -13.26
N ILE A 187 -20.65 67.11 -12.61
CA ILE A 187 -21.69 67.79 -11.81
C ILE A 187 -21.39 67.60 -10.32
N GLN A 188 -21.51 68.70 -9.58
CA GLN A 188 -21.21 68.88 -8.16
C GLN A 188 -22.45 68.54 -7.30
N ASN A 189 -22.23 67.93 -6.14
CA ASN A 189 -23.25 67.51 -5.18
C ASN A 189 -23.87 68.70 -4.42
N VAL A 190 -25.20 68.74 -4.29
CA VAL A 190 -25.89 69.54 -3.25
C VAL A 190 -27.09 68.78 -2.66
N ALA A 191 -26.93 68.45 -1.38
CA ALA A 191 -27.85 68.24 -0.23
C ALA A 191 -29.23 67.53 -0.35
N PRO A 192 -29.62 66.74 0.67
CA PRO A 192 -30.76 65.82 0.62
C PRO A 192 -32.08 66.46 1.09
N LYS A 193 -33.21 66.02 0.53
CA LYS A 193 -34.54 66.20 1.12
C LYS A 193 -35.33 64.89 1.07
N GLU A 194 -35.92 64.58 2.22
CA GLU A 194 -36.71 63.41 2.59
C GLU A 194 -37.89 63.14 1.64
N VAL A 195 -38.17 61.87 1.34
CA VAL A 195 -39.50 61.43 0.90
C VAL A 195 -39.85 60.04 1.47
N LYS A 196 -40.87 60.08 2.33
CA LYS A 196 -41.91 59.11 2.71
C LYS A 196 -41.90 57.72 2.06
N VAL A 197 -41.97 56.71 2.95
CA VAL A 197 -42.23 55.28 2.67
C VAL A 197 -43.72 55.01 2.52
N LEU A 198 -44.10 54.19 1.53
CA LEU A 198 -45.43 53.62 1.29
C LEU A 198 -45.30 52.48 0.23
N PRO A 199 -46.21 51.49 0.17
CA PRO A 199 -46.29 50.35 1.08
C PRO A 199 -46.10 48.99 0.37
N SER A 200 -46.08 47.93 1.18
CA SER A 200 -46.07 46.50 0.85
C SER A 200 -46.85 46.08 -0.39
N ASP A 201 -46.20 45.30 -1.25
CA ASP A 201 -46.86 44.36 -2.15
C ASP A 201 -46.69 42.93 -1.64
N SER A 202 -47.74 42.14 -1.81
CA SER A 202 -48.06 40.95 -1.03
C SER A 202 -48.07 39.71 -1.91
N ILE A 203 -47.20 38.74 -1.61
CA ILE A 203 -47.41 37.35 -2.03
C ILE A 203 -47.78 36.53 -0.79
N LYS A 204 -49.05 36.18 -0.78
CA LYS A 204 -49.75 35.31 0.15
C LYS A 204 -49.31 33.85 -0.03
N LYS A 205 -49.28 33.13 1.10
CA LYS A 205 -49.77 31.73 1.28
C LYS A 205 -48.91 30.63 0.61
N ASP A 206 -48.64 29.48 1.22
CA ASP A 206 -49.36 28.76 2.27
C ASP A 206 -48.42 27.99 3.21
N SER A 207 -48.68 28.18 4.50
CA SER A 207 -48.83 27.18 5.56
C SER A 207 -48.50 25.71 5.26
N LEU A 208 -47.66 25.12 6.12
CA LEU A 208 -47.90 23.94 6.99
C LEU A 208 -46.53 23.45 7.50
N ILE A 209 -46.16 23.67 8.78
CA ILE A 209 -46.45 22.79 9.93
C ILE A 209 -45.85 21.38 9.70
N ASN A 210 -44.94 20.80 10.49
CA ASN A 210 -44.54 21.02 11.88
C ASN A 210 -43.16 20.36 12.08
N LYS A 211 -42.25 20.96 12.85
CA LYS A 211 -41.20 20.20 13.56
C LYS A 211 -41.34 20.51 15.05
N THR A 212 -41.95 19.58 15.77
CA THR A 212 -41.83 19.49 17.23
C THR A 212 -40.71 18.50 17.54
N PRO A 213 -39.73 18.89 18.35
CA PRO A 213 -39.21 17.94 19.32
C PRO A 213 -39.03 18.60 20.69
N GLN A 214 -39.84 18.17 21.66
CA GLN A 214 -39.66 18.29 23.11
C GLN A 214 -40.68 17.30 23.71
N GLU A 215 -40.45 16.51 24.75
CA GLU A 215 -39.35 16.25 25.68
C GLU A 215 -39.85 15.07 26.55
N LYS A 216 -38.94 14.27 27.15
CA LYS A 216 -39.16 13.41 28.34
C LYS A 216 -40.24 12.32 28.31
#